data_AF-A0A4S2CY55-F1
#
_entry.id   AF-A0A4S2CY55-F1
#
_cell.length_a   1.000
_cell.length_b   1.000
_cell.length_c   1.000
_cell.angle_alpha   90.00
_cell.angle_beta   90.00
_cell.angle_gamma   90.00
#
_symmetry.space_group_name_H-M   'P 1'
#
loop_
_entity.id
_entity.type
_entity.pdbx_description
1 polymer ?
#
loop_
_entity_poly.entity_id
_entity_poly.type
_entity_poly.pdbx_seq_one_letter_code
_entity_poly.pdbx_strand_id
1 'polypeptide(L)'
;MSTDPRTRAEDAHWQAQECGRRAAMAPPAAPMDADSRDYLQIAQALRTLPRSAPPADFATTVARQVTPRRSVGLERWLLPPLFVALAVTLSAAAAAHARTWWQAIEHALTHDGGHWLLACGLCALATWAIRPLLRYALHHAGAIPRAPGRARLR
;
A
#
# COMPACT_ATOMS: atom_id res chain seq x y z
N MET A 1 21.54 7.54 -9.80
CA MET A 1 21.60 7.43 -11.27
C MET A 1 22.63 6.36 -11.58
N SER A 2 22.20 5.17 -12.03
CA SER A 2 23.12 4.05 -12.26
C SER A 2 24.00 4.33 -13.48
N THR A 3 25.31 4.14 -13.36
CA THR A 3 26.28 4.37 -14.45
C THR A 3 26.45 3.16 -15.36
N ASP A 4 25.96 1.99 -14.94
CA ASP A 4 26.04 0.75 -15.71
C ASP A 4 25.19 0.86 -16.99
N PRO A 5 25.79 0.70 -18.20
CA PRO A 5 25.05 0.75 -19.46
C PRO A 5 23.91 -0.28 -19.55
N ARG A 6 24.00 -1.42 -18.86
CA ARG A 6 22.94 -2.44 -18.84
C ARG A 6 21.69 -1.92 -18.13
N THR A 7 21.89 -1.32 -16.96
CA THR A 7 20.78 -0.72 -16.18
C THR A 7 20.11 0.43 -16.92
N ARG A 8 20.87 1.25 -17.66
CA ARG A 8 20.28 2.34 -18.46
C ARG A 8 19.42 1.84 -19.63
N ALA A 9 19.84 0.76 -20.28
CA ALA A 9 19.05 0.12 -21.33
C ALA A 9 17.78 -0.52 -20.76
N GLU A 10 17.88 -1.18 -19.61
CA GLU A 10 16.74 -1.74 -18.88
C GLU A 10 15.74 -0.66 -18.44
N ASP A 11 16.23 0.47 -17.93
CA ASP A 11 15.41 1.61 -17.51
C ASP A 11 14.67 2.24 -18.71
N ALA A 12 15.36 2.43 -19.83
CA ALA A 12 14.75 2.96 -21.06
C ALA A 12 13.68 2.01 -21.61
N HIS A 13 13.97 0.71 -21.59
CA HIS A 13 13.03 -0.32 -22.03
C HIS A 13 11.80 -0.40 -21.11
N TRP A 14 11.98 -0.29 -19.80
CA TRP A 14 10.88 -0.20 -18.84
C TRP A 14 10.03 1.06 -19.06
N GLN A 15 10.66 2.21 -19.35
CA GLN A 15 9.93 3.44 -19.65
C GLN A 15 9.08 3.31 -20.91
N ALA A 16 9.60 2.71 -21.98
CA ALA A 16 8.83 2.46 -23.21
C ALA A 16 7.63 1.53 -22.96
N GLN A 17 7.82 0.47 -22.17
CA GLN A 17 6.74 -0.42 -21.75
C GLN A 17 5.63 0.33 -21.01
N GLU A 18 6.03 1.14 -20.04
CA GLU A 18 5.11 1.87 -19.18
C GLU A 18 4.37 2.95 -19.96
N CYS A 19 5.03 3.63 -20.90
CA CYS A 19 4.40 4.55 -21.85
C CYS A 19 3.36 3.84 -22.73
N GLY A 20 3.70 2.71 -23.36
CA GLY A 20 2.78 1.90 -24.16
C GLY A 20 1.57 1.41 -23.36
N ARG A 21 1.79 0.93 -22.13
CA ARG A 21 0.72 0.48 -21.22
C ARG A 21 -0.25 1.61 -20.85
N ARG A 22 0.26 2.82 -20.57
CA ARG A 22 -0.59 3.99 -20.27
C ARG A 22 -1.35 4.46 -21.50
N ALA A 23 -0.71 4.47 -22.67
CA ALA A 23 -1.35 4.82 -23.94
C ALA A 23 -2.53 3.88 -24.30
N ALA A 24 -2.48 2.62 -23.85
CA ALA A 24 -3.59 1.66 -24.00
C ALA A 24 -4.79 1.95 -23.07
N MET A 25 -4.60 2.77 -22.02
CA MET A 25 -5.65 3.20 -21.09
C MET A 25 -6.26 4.54 -21.51
N ALA A 26 -5.42 5.45 -22.00
CA ALA A 26 -5.82 6.77 -22.45
C ALA A 26 -4.93 7.20 -23.64
N PRO A 27 -5.48 7.82 -24.69
CA PRO A 27 -4.69 8.26 -25.84
C PRO A 27 -3.50 9.14 -25.40
N PRO A 28 -2.30 8.94 -25.98
CA PRO A 28 -1.12 9.71 -25.61
C PRO A 28 -1.26 11.18 -26.04
N ALA A 29 -0.80 12.10 -25.20
CA ALA A 29 -0.83 13.55 -25.49
C ALA A 29 0.30 13.99 -26.46
N ALA A 30 1.29 13.14 -26.69
CA ALA A 30 2.45 13.42 -27.54
C ALA A 30 2.75 12.22 -28.45
N PRO A 31 3.47 12.45 -29.57
CA PRO A 31 3.91 11.36 -30.47
C PRO A 31 4.76 10.34 -29.72
N MET A 32 4.50 9.07 -29.96
CA MET A 32 5.21 7.96 -29.32
C MET A 32 6.41 7.50 -30.16
N ASP A 33 7.48 7.12 -29.47
CA ASP A 33 8.61 6.40 -30.07
C ASP A 33 8.16 5.03 -30.63
N ALA A 34 9.05 4.37 -31.38
CA ALA A 34 8.74 3.09 -32.03
C ALA A 34 8.50 1.98 -30.99
N ASP A 35 9.38 1.85 -30.00
CA ASP A 35 9.30 0.80 -28.97
C ASP A 35 8.00 0.91 -28.14
N SER A 36 7.61 2.12 -27.73
CA SER A 36 6.36 2.32 -26.99
C SER A 36 5.13 2.02 -27.85
N ARG A 37 5.20 2.19 -29.18
CA ARG A 37 4.11 1.81 -30.10
C ARG A 37 3.96 0.29 -30.20
N ASP A 38 5.06 -0.45 -30.22
CA ASP A 38 5.01 -1.92 -30.16
C ASP A 38 4.39 -2.38 -28.83
N TYR A 39 4.78 -1.75 -27.71
CA TYR A 39 4.18 -2.03 -26.40
C TYR A 39 2.71 -1.62 -26.30
N LEU A 40 2.29 -0.55 -26.97
CA LEU A 40 0.89 -0.17 -27.08
C LEU A 40 0.07 -1.29 -27.76
N GLN A 41 0.58 -1.84 -28.87
CA GLN A 41 -0.09 -2.94 -29.58
C GLN A 41 -0.23 -4.18 -28.69
N ILE A 42 0.83 -4.55 -27.96
CA ILE A 42 0.80 -5.66 -26.99
C ILE A 42 -0.22 -5.38 -25.88
N ALA A 43 -0.20 -4.18 -25.29
CA ALA A 43 -1.10 -3.81 -24.21
C ALA A 43 -2.57 -3.80 -24.67
N GLN A 44 -2.85 -3.35 -25.89
CA GLN A 44 -4.18 -3.42 -26.49
C GLN A 44 -4.62 -4.86 -26.72
N ALA A 45 -3.75 -5.70 -27.29
CA ALA A 45 -4.03 -7.12 -27.48
C ALA A 45 -4.37 -7.78 -26.14
N LEU A 46 -3.56 -7.58 -25.09
CA LEU A 46 -3.82 -8.13 -23.76
C LEU A 46 -5.15 -7.68 -23.14
N ARG A 47 -5.65 -6.49 -23.50
CA ARG A 47 -6.93 -5.97 -23.01
C ARG A 47 -8.14 -6.58 -23.73
N THR A 48 -7.98 -7.00 -24.98
CA THR A 48 -9.06 -7.62 -25.76
C THR A 48 -9.18 -9.13 -25.53
N LEU A 49 -8.25 -9.75 -24.79
CA LEU A 49 -8.41 -11.16 -24.40
C LEU A 49 -9.66 -11.35 -23.51
N PRO A 50 -10.42 -12.44 -23.73
CA PRO A 50 -11.50 -12.84 -22.83
C PRO A 50 -10.95 -13.02 -21.41
N ARG A 51 -11.49 -12.24 -20.46
CA ARG A 51 -11.16 -12.41 -19.04
C ARG A 51 -12.05 -13.49 -18.46
N SER A 52 -11.48 -14.62 -18.08
CA SER A 52 -12.17 -15.57 -17.21
C SER A 52 -12.28 -14.99 -15.79
N ALA A 53 -13.42 -15.23 -15.14
CA ALA A 53 -13.55 -14.90 -13.73
C ALA A 53 -12.54 -15.76 -12.93
N PRO A 54 -11.81 -15.18 -11.97
CA PRO A 54 -10.94 -15.97 -11.11
C PRO A 54 -11.77 -17.01 -10.32
N PRO A 55 -11.20 -18.18 -10.00
CA PRO A 55 -11.86 -19.16 -9.13
C PRO A 55 -12.32 -18.52 -7.81
N ALA A 56 -13.40 -19.01 -7.20
CA ALA A 56 -13.93 -18.46 -5.94
C ALA A 56 -12.88 -18.40 -4.82
N ASP A 57 -11.96 -19.38 -4.81
CA ASP A 57 -10.86 -19.48 -3.84
C ASP A 57 -9.57 -18.78 -4.29
N PHE A 58 -9.59 -18.01 -5.37
CA PHE A 58 -8.39 -17.34 -5.89
C PHE A 58 -7.81 -16.39 -4.85
N ALA A 59 -8.63 -15.52 -4.26
CA ALA A 59 -8.17 -14.57 -3.25
C ALA A 59 -7.59 -15.27 -2.02
N THR A 60 -8.19 -16.38 -1.57
CA THR A 60 -7.71 -17.15 -0.41
C THR A 60 -6.43 -17.94 -0.74
N THR A 61 -6.28 -18.38 -1.99
CA THR A 61 -5.09 -19.09 -2.48
C THR A 61 -3.91 -18.14 -2.65
N VAL A 62 -4.14 -16.98 -3.29
CA VAL A 62 -3.14 -15.91 -3.43
C VAL A 62 -2.76 -15.37 -2.06
N ALA A 63 -3.72 -15.10 -1.16
CA ALA A 63 -3.40 -14.64 0.19
C ALA A 63 -2.51 -15.63 0.96
N ARG A 64 -2.69 -16.95 0.77
CA ARG A 64 -1.81 -17.98 1.35
C ARG A 64 -0.41 -18.00 0.71
N GLN A 65 -0.29 -17.66 -0.56
CA GLN A 65 0.99 -17.59 -1.28
C GLN A 65 1.75 -16.27 -1.02
N VAL A 66 1.00 -15.18 -0.85
CA VAL A 66 1.49 -13.81 -0.58
C VAL A 66 1.64 -13.56 0.92
N THR A 67 1.13 -14.47 1.79
CA THR A 67 1.55 -14.52 3.20
C THR A 67 3.07 -14.57 3.18
N PRO A 68 3.75 -13.52 3.67
CA PRO A 68 5.10 -13.22 3.27
C PRO A 68 5.95 -14.45 3.52
N ARG A 69 6.49 -15.02 2.44
CA ARG A 69 7.48 -16.08 2.47
C ARG A 69 8.76 -15.47 3.01
N ARG A 70 8.74 -15.20 4.31
CA ARG A 70 9.86 -14.99 5.20
C ARG A 70 11.00 -14.11 4.64
N SER A 71 10.76 -12.82 4.36
CA SER A 71 11.82 -11.79 4.43
C SER A 71 12.20 -11.44 5.88
N VAL A 72 12.12 -12.43 6.79
CA VAL A 72 11.95 -12.25 8.25
C VAL A 72 13.25 -12.12 9.03
N GLY A 73 14.40 -12.05 8.35
CA GLY A 73 15.66 -11.78 9.01
C GLY A 73 15.78 -10.29 9.32
N LEU A 74 16.20 -9.53 8.32
CA LEU A 74 16.68 -8.17 8.53
C LEU A 74 15.59 -7.21 9.03
N GLU A 75 14.39 -7.27 8.45
CA GLU A 75 13.30 -6.36 8.77
C GLU A 75 12.82 -6.51 10.23
N ARG A 76 12.81 -7.75 10.74
CA ARG A 76 12.45 -8.04 12.13
C ARG A 76 13.49 -7.53 13.14
N TRP A 77 14.76 -7.47 12.75
CA TRP A 77 15.84 -6.99 13.61
C TRP A 77 16.07 -5.48 13.48
N LEU A 78 15.78 -4.89 12.32
CA LEU A 78 16.02 -3.47 12.04
C LEU A 78 14.86 -2.58 12.52
N LEU A 79 13.62 -3.07 12.46
CA LEU A 79 12.47 -2.28 12.87
C LEU A 79 12.49 -1.91 14.35
N PRO A 80 12.74 -2.82 15.31
CA PRO A 80 12.76 -2.47 16.73
C PRO A 80 13.76 -1.34 17.07
N PRO A 81 15.05 -1.39 16.70
CA PRO A 81 15.97 -0.30 17.01
C PRO A 81 15.61 1.00 16.28
N LEU A 82 15.06 0.92 15.06
CA LEU A 82 14.60 2.13 14.36
C LEU A 82 13.40 2.79 15.07
N PHE A 83 12.45 1.99 15.56
CA PHE A 83 11.35 2.48 16.37
C PHE A 83 11.82 3.04 17.71
N VAL A 84 12.79 2.41 18.37
CA VAL A 84 13.40 2.94 19.59
C VAL A 84 14.09 4.26 19.30
N ALA A 85 14.90 4.34 18.25
CA ALA A 85 15.58 5.58 17.84
C ALA A 85 14.56 6.69 17.54
N LEU A 86 13.50 6.38 16.79
CA LEU A 86 12.41 7.31 16.49
C LEU A 86 11.69 7.77 17.77
N ALA A 87 11.37 6.85 18.68
CA ALA A 87 10.71 7.19 19.94
C ALA A 87 11.59 8.08 20.82
N VAL A 88 12.89 7.80 20.89
CA VAL A 88 13.86 8.60 21.64
C VAL A 88 14.00 9.99 21.02
N THR A 89 14.15 10.12 19.71
CA THR A 89 14.29 11.42 19.04
C THR A 89 13.02 12.25 19.16
N LEU A 90 11.84 11.64 18.97
CA LEU A 90 10.56 12.32 19.19
C LEU A 90 10.38 12.78 20.63
N SER A 91 10.74 11.94 21.61
CA SER A 91 10.65 12.30 23.03
C SER A 91 11.62 13.42 23.40
N ALA A 92 12.85 13.37 22.88
CA ALA A 92 13.84 14.42 23.09
C ALA A 92 13.40 15.75 22.45
N ALA A 93 12.87 15.71 21.22
CA ALA A 93 12.32 16.91 20.57
C ALA A 93 11.11 17.47 21.31
N ALA A 94 10.21 16.61 21.79
CA ALA A 94 9.06 17.01 22.60
C ALA A 94 9.50 17.65 23.92
N ALA A 95 10.51 17.09 24.59
CA ALA A 95 11.05 17.63 25.83
C ALA A 95 11.77 18.98 25.63
N ALA A 96 12.61 19.09 24.58
CA ALA A 96 13.34 20.31 24.26
C ALA A 96 12.39 21.48 23.93
N HIS A 97 11.24 21.18 23.32
CA HIS A 97 10.24 22.16 22.91
C HIS A 97 8.98 22.13 23.78
N ALA A 98 9.03 21.54 24.97
CA ALA A 98 7.85 21.28 25.79
C ALA A 98 7.04 22.55 26.07
N ARG A 99 7.74 23.66 26.36
CA ARG A 99 7.10 24.95 26.64
C ARG A 99 6.41 25.54 25.40
N THR A 100 7.01 25.43 24.22
CA THR A 100 6.41 25.90 22.96
C THR A 100 5.21 25.05 22.53
N TRP A 101 5.28 23.73 22.75
CA TRP A 101 4.14 22.83 22.51
C TRP A 101 2.98 23.16 23.45
N TRP A 102 3.26 23.40 24.72
CA TRP A 102 2.26 23.75 25.71
C TRP A 102 1.56 25.07 25.38
N GLN A 103 2.31 26.11 24.99
CA GLN A 103 1.77 27.39 24.55
C GLN A 103 0.91 27.26 23.28
N ALA A 104 1.32 26.42 22.32
CA ALA A 104 0.54 26.16 21.11
C ALA A 104 -0.79 25.46 21.43
N ILE A 105 -0.79 24.53 22.40
CA ILE A 105 -1.99 23.84 22.88
C ILE A 105 -2.91 24.81 23.61
N GLU A 106 -2.38 25.64 24.51
CA GLU A 106 -3.14 26.68 25.22
C GLU A 106 -3.75 27.70 24.24
N HIS A 107 -3.00 28.14 23.23
CA HIS A 107 -3.53 29.00 22.16
C HIS A 107 -4.62 28.32 21.34
N ALA A 108 -4.45 27.04 20.98
CA ALA A 108 -5.46 26.29 20.23
C ALA A 108 -6.74 26.00 21.03
N LEU A 109 -6.65 25.94 22.36
CA LEU A 109 -7.79 25.75 23.28
C LEU A 109 -8.51 27.06 23.61
N THR A 110 -7.78 28.18 23.67
CA THR A 110 -8.34 29.50 24.03
C THR A 110 -8.93 30.24 22.84
N HIS A 111 -8.39 30.03 21.63
CA HIS A 111 -9.05 30.42 20.39
C HIS A 111 -9.99 29.32 19.92
N ASP A 112 -10.93 29.62 19.02
CA ASP A 112 -11.92 28.69 18.46
C ASP A 112 -11.33 27.38 17.87
N GLY A 113 -10.02 27.14 17.87
CA GLY A 113 -9.34 25.93 17.40
C GLY A 113 -9.64 24.63 18.16
N GLY A 114 -10.43 24.66 19.23
CA GLY A 114 -10.83 23.46 19.98
C GLY A 114 -11.54 22.40 19.12
N HIS A 115 -12.31 22.81 18.11
CA HIS A 115 -12.96 21.87 17.20
C HIS A 115 -11.97 21.11 16.30
N TRP A 116 -10.82 21.71 15.96
CA TRP A 116 -9.76 21.03 15.20
C TRP A 116 -9.04 19.99 16.04
N LEU A 117 -8.81 20.25 17.33
CA LEU A 117 -8.25 19.25 18.25
C LEU A 117 -9.18 18.04 18.39
N LEU A 118 -10.50 18.28 18.50
CA LEU A 118 -11.50 17.22 18.52
C LEU A 118 -11.57 16.46 17.20
N ALA A 119 -11.52 17.16 16.06
CA ALA A 119 -11.50 16.52 14.74
C ALA A 119 -10.26 15.63 14.55
N CYS A 120 -9.08 16.10 14.97
CA CYS A 120 -7.85 15.32 14.97
C CYS A 120 -7.95 14.09 15.89
N GLY A 121 -8.48 14.27 17.11
CA GLY A 121 -8.71 13.17 18.06
C GLY A 121 -9.70 12.14 17.52
N LEU A 122 -10.80 12.58 16.92
CA LEU A 122 -11.80 11.73 16.30
C LEU A 122 -11.21 10.97 15.09
N CYS A 123 -10.41 11.64 14.27
CA CYS A 123 -9.73 11.03 13.13
C CYS A 123 -8.73 9.96 13.58
N ALA A 124 -7.95 10.23 14.63
CA ALA A 124 -7.05 9.26 15.23
C ALA A 124 -7.81 8.05 15.80
N LEU A 125 -8.89 8.30 16.55
CA LEU A 125 -9.76 7.25 17.09
C LEU A 125 -10.39 6.41 15.98
N ALA A 126 -10.92 7.03 14.92
CA ALA A 126 -11.49 6.34 13.78
C ALA A 126 -10.45 5.45 13.09
N THR A 127 -9.22 5.95 12.90
CA THR A 127 -8.11 5.18 12.31
C THR A 127 -7.78 3.94 13.13
N TRP A 128 -7.78 4.06 14.45
CA TRP A 128 -7.55 2.93 15.36
C TRP A 128 -8.74 1.97 15.43
N ALA A 129 -9.98 2.49 15.37
CA ALA A 129 -11.21 1.71 15.48
C ALA A 129 -11.56 0.92 14.20
N ILE A 130 -11.21 1.45 13.02
CA ILE A 130 -11.46 0.78 11.73
C ILE A 130 -10.77 -0.58 11.65
N ARG A 131 -9.57 -0.72 12.24
CA ARG A 131 -8.79 -1.96 12.21
C ARG A 131 -9.47 -3.14 12.93
N PRO A 132 -9.90 -3.04 14.20
CA PRO A 132 -10.66 -4.09 14.86
C PRO A 132 -12.07 -4.23 14.28
N LEU A 133 -12.76 -3.15 13.90
CA LEU A 133 -14.09 -3.22 13.28
C LEU A 133 -14.06 -4.03 11.97
N LEU A 134 -13.04 -3.82 11.12
CA LEU A 134 -12.89 -4.60 9.89
C LEU A 134 -12.65 -6.09 10.19
N ARG A 135 -11.88 -6.41 11.23
CA ARG A 135 -11.66 -7.81 11.66
C ARG A 135 -12.96 -8.44 12.20
N TYR A 136 -13.72 -7.71 13.01
CA TYR A 136 -15.02 -8.16 13.52
C TYR A 136 -16.04 -8.34 12.39
N ALA A 137 -16.14 -7.40 11.46
CA ALA A 137 -17.03 -7.47 10.31
C ALA A 137 -16.70 -8.66 9.40
N LEU A 138 -15.41 -8.95 9.15
CA LEU A 138 -14.98 -10.13 8.39
C LEU A 138 -15.31 -11.44 9.11
N HIS A 139 -15.26 -11.48 10.44
CA HIS A 139 -15.64 -12.67 11.22
C HIS A 139 -17.16 -12.89 11.27
N HIS A 140 -17.96 -11.83 11.37
CA HIS A 140 -19.43 -11.92 11.44
C HIS A 140 -20.11 -12.02 10.08
N ALA A 141 -19.50 -11.51 9.01
CA ALA A 141 -20.05 -11.63 7.66
C ALA A 141 -20.12 -13.08 7.14
N GLY A 142 -19.64 -14.08 7.90
CA GLY A 142 -19.87 -15.49 7.58
C GLY A 142 -19.37 -15.94 6.21
N ALA A 143 -18.56 -15.12 5.52
CA ALA A 143 -18.14 -15.34 4.14
C ALA A 143 -16.87 -16.18 4.03
N ILE A 144 -16.74 -17.18 4.91
CA ILE A 144 -15.84 -18.31 4.66
C ILE A 144 -16.74 -19.55 4.66
N PRO A 145 -17.31 -19.95 3.51
CA PRO A 145 -17.85 -21.29 3.39
C PRO A 145 -16.73 -22.26 3.77
N ARG A 146 -16.86 -22.91 4.93
CA ARG A 146 -16.03 -24.06 5.25
C ARG A 146 -16.33 -25.10 4.18
N ALA A 147 -15.35 -25.34 3.31
CA ALA A 147 -15.47 -26.37 2.29
C ALA A 147 -15.87 -27.70 2.96
N PRO A 148 -16.87 -28.43 2.44
CA PRO A 148 -17.22 -29.74 2.98
C PRO A 148 -16.00 -30.65 2.90
N GLY A 149 -15.76 -31.36 3.99
CA GLY A 149 -14.61 -32.23 4.17
C GLY A 149 -14.44 -33.17 2.98
N ARG A 150 -13.20 -33.28 2.49
CA ARG A 150 -12.82 -34.27 1.48
C ARG A 150 -13.26 -35.65 1.95
N ALA A 151 -14.33 -36.17 1.34
CA ALA A 151 -14.65 -37.58 1.38
C ALA A 151 -13.41 -38.31 0.83
N ARG A 152 -12.73 -39.05 1.70
CA ARG A 152 -11.68 -39.98 1.29
C ARG A 152 -12.35 -41.06 0.46
N LEU A 153 -12.20 -40.99 -0.86
CA LEU A 153 -12.44 -42.15 -1.72
C LEU A 153 -11.29 -43.13 -1.45
N ARG A 154 -11.70 -44.33 -1.01
CA ARG A 154 -10.86 -45.51 -0.82
C ARG A 154 -10.33 -46.02 -2.15
#